data_AF-A0A2U0DKZ2-F1
#
_entry.id   AF-A0A2U0DKZ2-F1
#
_cell.length_a   1.000
_cell.length_b   1.000
_cell.length_c   1.000
_cell.angle_alpha   90.00
_cell.angle_beta   90.00
_cell.angle_gamma   90.00
#
_symmetry.space_group_name_H-M   'P 1'
#
loop_
_entity.id
_entity.type
_entity.pdbx_description
1 polymer ?
#
loop_
_entity_poly.entity_id
_entity_poly.type
_entity_poly.pdbx_seq_one_letter_code
_entity_poly.pdbx_strand_id
1 'polypeptide(L)'
;MVFLKTKLCEIYIFAKTNFMKQFAVILIFFSTLFFAQETKEIKTIDSIIAIKKLKFDSLDLKSLEIDNQLSRINYCRTFFNKLILNNNYKNKERLSEIILEFEDYLPDKFSYIKLYNNKNNILTLRNTIIFSEKYSLLKMYRKAINDWYEKAIVNEKNKLNDIENRISYLLSKRKYKY
;
A
#
# COMPACT_ATOMS: atom_id res chain seq x y z
N MET A 1 13.98 4.10 -14.33
CA MET A 1 14.54 2.76 -14.61
C MET A 1 14.91 2.39 -16.04
N VAL A 2 14.03 2.21 -17.05
CA VAL A 2 14.51 1.97 -18.44
C VAL A 2 15.43 3.09 -18.92
N PHE A 3 15.18 4.35 -18.55
CA PHE A 3 16.04 5.53 -18.83
C PHE A 3 17.37 5.48 -18.07
N LEU A 4 17.37 5.01 -16.83
CA LEU A 4 18.60 4.79 -16.06
C LEU A 4 19.40 3.64 -16.68
N LYS A 5 18.72 2.58 -17.13
CA LYS A 5 19.29 1.44 -17.84
C LYS A 5 19.86 1.85 -19.20
N THR A 6 19.16 2.71 -19.96
CA THR A 6 19.65 3.23 -21.25
C THR A 6 20.81 4.18 -21.04
N LYS A 7 20.73 5.13 -20.09
CA LYS A 7 21.86 6.00 -19.71
C LYS A 7 23.07 5.21 -19.18
N LEU A 8 22.85 4.18 -18.36
CA LEU A 8 23.94 3.32 -17.86
C LEU A 8 24.52 2.42 -18.95
N CYS A 9 23.70 1.95 -19.91
CA CYS A 9 24.18 1.27 -21.11
C CYS A 9 24.95 2.22 -22.04
N GLU A 10 24.51 3.47 -22.22
CA GLU A 10 25.26 4.52 -22.93
C GLU A 10 26.59 4.81 -22.25
N ILE A 11 26.61 4.94 -20.92
CA ILE A 11 27.84 5.09 -20.13
C ILE A 11 28.76 3.87 -20.28
N TYR A 12 28.20 2.65 -20.31
CA TYR A 12 28.97 1.43 -20.56
C TYR A 12 29.59 1.40 -21.97
N ILE A 13 28.84 1.85 -22.98
CA ILE A 13 29.29 1.92 -24.38
C ILE A 13 30.40 2.99 -24.55
N PHE A 14 30.28 4.13 -23.86
CA PHE A 14 31.25 5.24 -23.92
C PHE A 14 32.43 5.13 -22.92
N ALA A 15 32.38 4.18 -22.00
CA ALA A 15 33.46 3.96 -21.03
C ALA A 15 34.74 3.47 -21.73
N LYS A 16 35.80 4.28 -21.69
CA LYS A 16 37.10 3.96 -22.31
C LYS A 16 37.94 2.95 -21.51
N THR A 17 37.70 2.83 -20.21
CA THR A 17 38.49 1.95 -19.32
C THR A 17 37.66 0.77 -18.82
N ASN A 18 38.31 -0.38 -18.63
CA ASN A 18 37.67 -1.60 -18.11
C ASN A 18 37.00 -1.37 -16.74
N PHE A 19 37.58 -0.51 -15.90
CA PHE A 19 37.02 -0.14 -14.61
C PHE A 19 35.66 0.57 -14.72
N MET A 20 35.52 1.55 -15.63
CA MET A 20 34.24 2.26 -15.82
C MET A 20 33.15 1.36 -16.39
N LYS A 21 33.51 0.40 -17.25
CA LYS A 21 32.60 -0.62 -17.76
C LYS A 21 32.10 -1.54 -16.64
N GLN A 22 32.99 -2.04 -15.79
CA GLN A 22 32.63 -2.88 -14.65
C GLN A 22 31.73 -2.13 -13.66
N PHE A 23 32.02 -0.87 -13.37
CA PHE A 23 31.20 -0.04 -12.49
C PHE A 23 29.79 0.21 -13.05
N ALA A 24 29.65 0.46 -14.35
CA ALA A 24 28.35 0.61 -14.99
C ALA A 24 27.52 -0.69 -14.96
N VAL A 25 28.16 -1.86 -15.15
CA VAL A 25 27.50 -3.17 -15.03
C VAL A 25 26.96 -3.40 -13.61
N ILE A 26 27.77 -3.07 -12.60
CA ILE A 26 27.37 -3.16 -11.19
C ILE A 26 26.15 -2.28 -10.91
N LEU A 27 26.16 -1.03 -11.37
CA LEU A 27 25.02 -0.11 -11.25
C LEU A 27 23.76 -0.62 -11.96
N ILE A 28 23.89 -1.18 -13.16
CA ILE A 28 22.76 -1.78 -13.89
C ILE A 28 22.19 -2.95 -13.07
N PHE A 29 23.06 -3.84 -12.57
CA PHE A 29 22.67 -5.01 -11.78
C PHE A 29 21.93 -4.62 -10.50
N PHE A 30 22.47 -3.67 -9.74
CA PHE A 30 21.79 -3.14 -8.54
C PHE A 30 20.46 -2.47 -8.88
N SER A 31 20.38 -1.68 -9.95
CA SER A 31 19.12 -1.05 -10.34
C SER A 31 18.03 -2.09 -10.68
N THR A 32 18.41 -3.20 -11.31
CA THR A 32 17.47 -4.29 -11.61
C THR A 32 17.05 -5.08 -10.38
N LEU A 33 17.96 -5.28 -9.43
CA LEU A 33 17.66 -5.92 -8.15
C LEU A 33 16.65 -5.10 -7.34
N PHE A 34 16.86 -3.79 -7.24
CA PHE A 34 15.94 -2.89 -6.55
C PHE A 34 14.51 -2.96 -7.12
N PHE A 35 14.36 -3.01 -8.45
CA PHE A 35 13.04 -3.13 -9.08
C PHE A 35 12.39 -4.50 -8.92
N ALA A 36 13.20 -5.55 -9.02
CA ALA A 36 12.73 -6.90 -8.75
C ALA A 36 12.24 -7.03 -7.30
N GLN A 37 12.92 -6.37 -6.36
CA GLN A 37 12.50 -6.29 -4.98
C GLN A 37 11.20 -5.48 -4.81
N GLU A 38 11.11 -4.26 -5.36
CA GLU A 38 9.88 -3.45 -5.33
C GLU A 38 8.66 -4.18 -5.90
N THR A 39 8.82 -4.88 -7.03
CA THR A 39 7.72 -5.64 -7.66
C THR A 39 7.33 -6.89 -6.88
N LYS A 40 8.29 -7.56 -6.23
CA LYS A 40 8.03 -8.69 -5.31
C LYS A 40 7.32 -8.24 -4.04
N GLU A 41 7.70 -7.08 -3.49
CA GLU A 41 7.05 -6.48 -2.33
C GLU A 41 5.59 -6.08 -2.64
N ILE A 42 5.30 -5.56 -3.85
CA ILE A 42 3.92 -5.24 -4.26
C ILE A 42 3.05 -6.51 -4.41
N LYS A 43 3.58 -7.61 -4.94
CA LYS A 43 2.81 -8.86 -5.02
C LYS A 43 2.55 -9.45 -3.62
N THR A 44 3.53 -9.34 -2.74
CA THR A 44 3.41 -9.77 -1.34
C THR A 44 2.39 -8.94 -0.57
N ILE A 45 2.32 -7.62 -0.79
CA ILE A 45 1.33 -6.79 -0.08
C ILE A 45 -0.10 -7.09 -0.52
N ASP A 46 -0.33 -7.44 -1.80
CA ASP A 46 -1.65 -7.82 -2.30
C ASP A 46 -2.18 -9.10 -1.65
N SER A 47 -1.33 -10.12 -1.50
CA SER A 47 -1.73 -11.36 -0.83
C SER A 47 -2.05 -11.14 0.65
N ILE A 48 -1.25 -10.31 1.35
CA ILE A 48 -1.51 -9.95 2.74
C ILE A 48 -2.83 -9.18 2.89
N ILE A 49 -3.10 -8.22 2.01
CA ILE A 49 -4.36 -7.46 2.01
C ILE A 49 -5.55 -8.40 1.79
N ALA A 50 -5.45 -9.35 0.85
CA ALA A 50 -6.52 -10.32 0.61
C ALA A 50 -6.83 -11.15 1.87
N ILE A 51 -5.79 -11.65 2.57
CA ILE A 51 -5.96 -12.40 3.81
C ILE A 51 -6.62 -11.53 4.89
N LYS A 52 -6.19 -10.27 5.02
CA LYS A 52 -6.76 -9.35 6.02
C LYS A 52 -8.19 -8.97 5.71
N LYS A 53 -8.52 -8.77 4.44
CA LYS A 53 -9.89 -8.53 3.99
C LYS A 53 -10.80 -9.72 4.32
N LEU A 54 -10.38 -10.95 3.97
CA LEU A 54 -11.14 -12.16 4.33
C LEU A 54 -11.44 -12.23 5.82
N LYS A 55 -10.45 -11.90 6.66
CA LYS A 55 -10.64 -11.86 8.11
C LYS A 55 -11.60 -10.73 8.53
N PHE A 56 -11.45 -9.55 7.98
CA PHE A 56 -12.31 -8.40 8.26
C PHE A 56 -13.79 -8.71 7.90
N ASP A 57 -14.02 -9.27 6.73
CA ASP A 57 -15.34 -9.67 6.24
C ASP A 57 -15.94 -10.79 7.12
N SER A 58 -15.12 -11.76 7.56
CA SER A 58 -15.58 -12.83 8.47
C SER A 58 -16.02 -12.34 9.85
N LEU A 59 -15.59 -11.13 10.24
CA LEU A 59 -15.98 -10.47 11.49
C LEU A 59 -17.16 -9.50 11.29
N ASP A 60 -17.72 -9.43 10.08
CA ASP A 60 -18.80 -8.49 9.67
C ASP A 60 -18.50 -7.04 10.06
N LEU A 61 -17.23 -6.64 9.91
CA LEU A 61 -16.79 -5.29 10.20
C LEU A 61 -17.16 -4.34 9.06
N LYS A 62 -17.45 -3.08 9.39
CA LYS A 62 -17.67 -1.99 8.42
C LYS A 62 -16.85 -0.78 8.82
N SER A 63 -16.19 -0.15 7.85
CA SER A 63 -15.38 1.04 8.09
C SER A 63 -15.35 1.94 6.87
N LEU A 64 -15.93 3.14 7.02
CA LEU A 64 -15.88 4.20 6.01
C LEU A 64 -14.45 4.58 5.64
N GLU A 65 -13.52 4.52 6.61
CA GLU A 65 -12.10 4.82 6.38
C GLU A 65 -11.46 3.82 5.40
N ILE A 66 -11.79 2.53 5.55
CA ILE A 66 -11.32 1.45 4.68
C ILE A 66 -11.91 1.61 3.27
N ASP A 67 -13.21 1.92 3.17
CA ASP A 67 -13.89 2.11 1.89
C ASP A 67 -13.33 3.32 1.12
N ASN A 68 -13.08 4.42 1.82
CA ASN A 68 -12.44 5.61 1.24
C ASN A 68 -11.01 5.29 0.76
N GLN A 69 -10.26 4.51 1.52
CA GLN A 69 -8.90 4.12 1.15
C GLN A 69 -8.87 3.18 -0.07
N LEU A 70 -9.82 2.25 -0.18
CA LEU A 70 -10.00 1.43 -1.39
C LEU A 70 -10.32 2.28 -2.62
N SER A 71 -11.18 3.28 -2.46
CA SER A 71 -11.53 4.24 -3.51
C SER A 71 -10.31 5.02 -3.98
N ARG A 72 -9.47 5.50 -3.05
CA ARG A 72 -8.19 6.18 -3.36
C ARG A 72 -7.22 5.29 -4.14
N ILE A 73 -7.08 4.02 -3.77
CA ILE A 73 -6.24 3.06 -4.50
C ILE A 73 -6.73 2.89 -5.94
N ASN A 74 -8.03 2.73 -6.13
CA ASN A 74 -8.63 2.58 -7.46
C ASN A 74 -8.44 3.86 -8.29
N TYR A 75 -8.64 5.02 -7.68
CA TYR A 75 -8.43 6.31 -8.31
C TYR A 75 -6.98 6.48 -8.81
N CYS A 76 -6.00 6.19 -7.96
CA CYS A 76 -4.58 6.22 -8.34
C CYS A 76 -4.28 5.26 -9.50
N ARG A 77 -4.87 4.05 -9.50
CA ARG A 77 -4.70 3.10 -10.62
C ARG A 77 -5.22 3.69 -11.93
N THR A 78 -6.41 4.29 -11.90
CA THR A 78 -7.02 4.92 -13.08
C THR A 78 -6.16 6.07 -13.61
N PHE A 79 -5.68 6.96 -12.73
CA PHE A 79 -4.77 8.04 -13.08
C PHE A 79 -3.55 7.53 -13.86
N PHE A 80 -2.81 6.59 -13.28
CA PHE A 80 -1.58 6.09 -13.90
C PHE A 80 -1.84 5.29 -15.18
N ASN A 81 -2.96 4.58 -15.25
CA ASN A 81 -3.37 3.90 -16.48
C ASN A 81 -3.63 4.91 -17.59
N LYS A 82 -4.39 5.98 -17.32
CA LYS A 82 -4.63 7.07 -18.28
C LYS A 82 -3.33 7.75 -18.72
N LEU A 83 -2.41 7.96 -17.79
CA LEU A 83 -1.14 8.64 -18.07
C LEU A 83 -0.22 7.79 -18.99
N ILE A 84 -0.25 6.46 -18.84
CA ILE A 84 0.54 5.52 -19.65
C ILE A 84 -0.13 5.23 -21.01
N LEU A 85 -1.47 5.20 -21.06
CA LEU A 85 -2.25 4.92 -22.25
C LEU A 85 -1.93 5.94 -23.36
N ASN A 86 -1.84 5.46 -24.61
CA ASN A 86 -1.48 6.27 -25.80
C ASN A 86 -0.20 7.12 -25.65
N ASN A 87 0.69 6.77 -24.72
CA ASN A 87 1.86 7.57 -24.36
C ASN A 87 1.53 9.04 -24.02
N ASN A 88 0.40 9.28 -23.34
CA ASN A 88 -0.05 10.63 -22.97
C ASN A 88 1.03 11.45 -22.24
N TYR A 89 1.91 10.81 -21.47
CA TYR A 89 3.09 11.45 -20.85
C TYR A 89 4.08 12.14 -21.80
N LYS A 90 4.01 11.88 -23.12
CA LYS A 90 4.83 12.54 -24.14
C LYS A 90 4.18 13.83 -24.67
N ASN A 91 2.86 13.94 -24.60
CA ASN A 91 2.11 15.12 -25.02
C ASN A 91 1.90 16.03 -23.80
N LYS A 92 2.44 17.25 -23.89
CA LYS A 92 2.41 18.24 -22.80
C LYS A 92 0.98 18.67 -22.42
N GLU A 93 0.15 18.97 -23.42
CA GLU A 93 -1.24 19.39 -23.21
C GLU A 93 -2.04 18.24 -22.59
N ARG A 94 -1.93 17.04 -23.17
CA ARG A 94 -2.66 15.87 -22.68
C ARG A 94 -2.24 15.43 -21.28
N LEU A 95 -0.94 15.53 -20.96
CA LEU A 95 -0.44 15.27 -19.61
C LEU A 95 -0.99 16.31 -18.61
N SER A 96 -1.06 17.58 -19.00
CA SER A 96 -1.63 18.64 -18.16
C SER A 96 -3.10 18.39 -17.88
N GLU A 97 -3.89 18.03 -18.89
CA GLU A 97 -5.31 17.68 -18.73
C GLU A 97 -5.50 16.51 -17.77
N ILE A 98 -4.70 15.46 -17.89
CA ILE A 98 -4.79 14.28 -17.00
C ILE A 98 -4.36 14.64 -15.57
N ILE A 99 -3.43 15.56 -15.37
CA ILE A 99 -3.06 16.01 -14.02
C ILE A 99 -4.22 16.82 -13.42
N LEU A 100 -4.78 17.77 -14.18
CA LEU A 100 -5.92 18.59 -13.75
C LEU A 100 -7.16 17.74 -13.44
N GLU A 101 -7.49 16.76 -14.29
CA GLU A 101 -8.62 15.84 -14.05
C GLU A 101 -8.46 15.11 -12.71
N PHE A 102 -7.23 14.92 -12.23
CA PHE A 102 -6.96 14.15 -11.03
C PHE A 102 -6.52 14.98 -9.82
N GLU A 103 -6.44 16.31 -9.95
CA GLU A 103 -5.76 17.23 -9.01
C GLU A 103 -6.28 17.12 -7.57
N ASP A 104 -7.61 17.05 -7.38
CA ASP A 104 -8.27 17.00 -6.07
C ASP A 104 -7.80 15.87 -5.14
N TYR A 105 -7.21 14.83 -5.72
CA TYR A 105 -6.78 13.62 -4.99
C TYR A 105 -5.32 13.25 -5.27
N LEU A 106 -4.58 14.07 -6.04
CA LEU A 106 -3.15 13.86 -6.31
C LEU A 106 -2.33 14.54 -5.21
N PRO A 107 -1.62 13.80 -4.34
CA PRO A 107 -0.65 14.39 -3.43
C PRO A 107 0.48 15.14 -4.16
N ASP A 108 1.00 16.23 -3.58
CA ASP A 108 2.01 17.15 -4.15
C ASP A 108 3.24 16.50 -4.80
N LYS A 109 3.53 15.24 -4.43
CA LYS A 109 4.55 14.39 -5.07
C LYS A 109 4.35 14.17 -6.58
N PHE A 110 3.20 14.56 -7.15
CA PHE A 110 2.80 14.39 -8.55
C PHE A 110 3.11 15.57 -9.49
N SER A 111 4.26 16.23 -9.33
CA SER A 111 4.59 17.38 -10.19
C SER A 111 4.77 17.00 -11.67
N TYR A 112 4.25 17.87 -12.56
CA TYR A 112 4.36 17.75 -14.03
C TYR A 112 5.79 17.44 -14.49
N ILE A 113 6.78 18.09 -13.89
CA ILE A 113 8.22 17.95 -14.21
C ILE A 113 8.72 16.51 -14.00
N LYS A 114 8.20 15.80 -12.98
CA LYS A 114 8.60 14.41 -12.71
C LYS A 114 8.01 13.41 -13.70
N LEU A 115 6.90 13.77 -14.34
CA LEU A 115 6.09 12.88 -15.18
C LEU A 115 6.40 13.05 -16.68
N TYR A 116 6.72 14.25 -17.13
CA TYR A 116 6.87 14.55 -18.56
C TYR A 116 7.99 13.75 -19.24
N ASN A 117 7.66 13.11 -20.36
CA ASN A 117 8.53 12.32 -21.23
C ASN A 117 9.38 11.23 -20.52
N ASN A 118 8.98 10.80 -19.31
CA ASN A 118 9.75 9.82 -18.55
C ASN A 118 8.87 8.67 -18.03
N LYS A 119 8.59 7.72 -18.94
CA LYS A 119 7.79 6.51 -18.66
C LYS A 119 8.25 5.77 -17.40
N ASN A 120 9.54 5.77 -17.10
CA ASN A 120 10.03 4.99 -15.96
C ASN A 120 9.84 5.69 -14.64
N ASN A 121 10.02 7.01 -14.61
CA ASN A 121 9.69 7.79 -13.42
C ASN A 121 8.20 7.64 -13.11
N ILE A 122 7.34 7.62 -14.14
CA ILE A 122 5.91 7.34 -14.00
C ILE A 122 5.67 5.95 -13.41
N LEU A 123 6.32 4.90 -13.93
CA LEU A 123 6.15 3.53 -13.43
C LEU A 123 6.66 3.37 -11.99
N THR A 124 7.80 3.96 -11.65
CA THR A 124 8.34 3.96 -10.28
C THR A 124 7.40 4.72 -9.35
N LEU A 125 7.00 5.93 -9.70
CA LEU A 125 6.06 6.74 -8.91
C LEU A 125 4.72 6.02 -8.70
N ARG A 126 4.20 5.36 -9.74
CA ARG A 126 3.02 4.50 -9.65
C ARG A 126 3.19 3.43 -8.61
N ASN A 127 4.27 2.66 -8.71
CA ASN A 127 4.52 1.55 -7.81
C ASN A 127 4.66 2.04 -6.36
N THR A 128 5.44 3.09 -6.12
CA THR A 128 5.63 3.68 -4.78
C THR A 128 4.31 4.17 -4.18
N ILE A 129 3.48 4.86 -4.95
CA ILE A 129 2.24 5.44 -4.44
C ILE A 129 1.20 4.35 -4.20
N ILE A 130 1.00 3.44 -5.16
CA ILE A 130 0.09 2.31 -4.98
C ILE A 130 0.52 1.45 -3.78
N PHE A 131 1.82 1.23 -3.59
CA PHE A 131 2.32 0.53 -2.41
C PHE A 131 2.00 1.28 -1.11
N SER A 132 2.27 2.59 -1.05
CA SER A 132 1.95 3.44 0.11
C SER A 132 0.46 3.37 0.48
N GLU A 133 -0.42 3.53 -0.52
CA GLU A 133 -1.87 3.49 -0.29
C GLU A 133 -2.35 2.11 0.17
N LYS A 134 -1.81 1.03 -0.41
CA LYS A 134 -2.06 -0.35 0.02
C LYS A 134 -1.55 -0.62 1.44
N TYR A 135 -0.38 -0.08 1.79
CA TYR A 135 0.18 -0.22 3.12
C TYR A 135 -0.65 0.53 4.18
N SER A 136 -1.18 1.70 3.83
CA SER A 136 -2.13 2.43 4.66
C SER A 136 -3.41 1.61 4.91
N LEU A 137 -3.98 1.04 3.85
CA LEU A 137 -5.14 0.14 3.94
C LEU A 137 -4.89 -1.05 4.88
N LEU A 138 -3.70 -1.65 4.80
CA LEU A 138 -3.31 -2.76 5.67
C LEU A 138 -3.31 -2.37 7.16
N LYS A 139 -2.85 -1.16 7.48
CA LYS A 139 -2.89 -0.63 8.85
C LYS A 139 -4.32 -0.45 9.34
N MET A 140 -5.20 0.05 8.49
CA MET A 140 -6.62 0.23 8.82
C MET A 140 -7.31 -1.11 9.11
N TYR A 141 -7.09 -2.13 8.27
CA TYR A 141 -7.58 -3.48 8.55
C TYR A 141 -7.09 -4.02 9.89
N ARG A 142 -5.78 -3.87 10.16
CA ARG A 142 -5.20 -4.35 11.42
C ARG A 142 -5.84 -3.67 12.63
N LYS A 143 -6.01 -2.35 12.57
CA LYS A 143 -6.63 -1.57 13.65
C LYS A 143 -8.06 -2.07 13.92
N ALA A 144 -8.90 -2.11 12.89
CA ALA A 144 -10.30 -2.51 13.06
C ALA A 144 -10.46 -3.94 13.59
N ILE A 145 -9.63 -4.88 13.14
CA ILE A 145 -9.64 -6.26 13.64
C ILE A 145 -9.21 -6.31 15.11
N ASN A 146 -8.16 -5.57 15.48
CA ASN A 146 -7.69 -5.52 16.86
C ASN A 146 -8.74 -4.90 17.80
N ASP A 147 -9.33 -3.77 17.41
CA ASP A 147 -10.38 -3.09 18.17
C ASP A 147 -11.58 -4.03 18.42
N TRP A 148 -11.91 -4.88 17.45
CA TRP A 148 -12.95 -5.89 17.60
C TRP A 148 -12.56 -6.94 18.65
N TYR A 149 -11.33 -7.48 18.57
CA TYR A 149 -10.85 -8.47 19.53
C TYR A 149 -10.79 -7.92 20.96
N GLU A 150 -10.35 -6.66 21.13
CA GLU A 150 -10.33 -6.01 22.44
C GLU A 150 -11.74 -5.90 23.03
N LYS A 151 -12.73 -5.49 22.23
CA LYS A 151 -14.14 -5.45 22.66
C LYS A 151 -14.68 -6.83 23.01
N ALA A 152 -14.35 -7.85 22.22
CA ALA A 152 -14.76 -9.23 22.50
C ALA A 152 -14.18 -9.73 23.82
N ILE A 153 -12.89 -9.47 24.08
CA ILE A 153 -12.23 -9.85 25.34
C ILE A 153 -12.88 -9.16 26.54
N VAL A 154 -13.17 -7.85 26.44
CA VAL A 154 -13.84 -7.11 27.52
C VAL A 154 -15.24 -7.67 27.80
N ASN A 155 -16.01 -7.99 26.76
CA ASN A 155 -17.33 -8.59 26.91
C ASN A 155 -17.27 -9.96 27.60
N GLU A 156 -16.32 -10.81 27.24
CA GLU A 156 -16.15 -12.12 27.90
C GLU A 156 -15.70 -11.96 29.37
N LYS A 157 -14.82 -11.00 29.68
CA LYS A 157 -14.45 -10.69 31.07
C LYS A 157 -15.66 -10.26 31.90
N ASN A 158 -16.54 -9.43 31.34
CA ASN A 158 -17.75 -8.98 32.03
C ASN A 158 -18.71 -10.14 32.32
N LYS A 159 -18.86 -11.09 31.37
CA LYS A 159 -19.66 -12.31 31.59
C LYS A 159 -19.09 -13.18 32.71
N LEU A 160 -17.78 -13.38 32.74
CA LEU A 160 -17.11 -14.14 33.79
C LEU A 160 -17.32 -13.50 35.16
N ASN A 161 -17.14 -12.18 35.27
CA ASN A 161 -17.39 -11.46 36.52
C ASN A 161 -18.85 -11.59 36.99
N ASP A 162 -19.83 -11.56 36.08
CA ASP A 162 -21.24 -11.78 36.44
C ASP A 162 -21.47 -13.19 37.01
N ILE A 163 -20.88 -14.21 36.38
CA ILE A 163 -20.95 -15.59 36.85
C ILE A 163 -20.31 -15.73 38.24
N GLU A 164 -19.12 -15.16 38.44
CA GLU A 164 -18.40 -15.17 39.73
C GLU A 164 -19.21 -14.51 40.84
N ASN A 165 -19.84 -13.36 40.54
CA ASN A 165 -20.71 -12.65 41.48
C ASN A 165 -21.94 -13.50 41.85
N ARG A 166 -22.56 -14.18 40.87
CA ARG A 166 -23.72 -15.05 41.10
C ARG A 166 -23.36 -16.28 41.94
N ILE A 167 -22.20 -16.90 41.67
CA ILE A 167 -21.69 -18.01 42.50
C ILE A 167 -21.45 -17.54 43.94
N SER A 168 -20.79 -16.40 44.11
CA SER A 168 -20.52 -15.82 45.43
C SER A 168 -21.79 -15.55 46.22
N TYR A 169 -22.82 -15.01 45.57
CA TYR A 169 -24.14 -14.81 46.16
C TYR A 169 -24.83 -16.12 46.58
N LEU A 170 -24.78 -17.15 45.73
CA LEU A 170 -25.38 -18.46 46.05
C LEU A 170 -24.67 -19.13 47.24
N LEU A 171 -23.34 -19.01 47.29
CA LEU A 171 -22.53 -19.52 48.41
C LEU A 171 -22.84 -18.78 49.71
N SER A 172 -22.98 -17.44 49.67
CA SER A 172 -23.33 -16.65 50.86
C SER A 172 -24.74 -16.97 51.36
N LYS A 173 -25.73 -17.12 50.47
CA LYS A 173 -27.10 -17.53 50.83
C LYS A 173 -27.17 -18.91 51.50
N ARG A 174 -26.35 -19.87 51.07
CA ARG A 174 -26.28 -21.20 51.72
C ARG A 174 -25.76 -21.14 53.15
N LYS A 175 -24.92 -20.15 53.48
CA LYS A 175 -24.32 -19.98 54.81
C LYS A 175 -25.33 -19.57 55.89
N TYR A 176 -26.46 -18.95 55.53
CA TYR A 176 -27.48 -18.45 56.47
C TYR A 176 -28.68 -19.38 56.65
N LYS A 177 -28.62 -20.62 56.14
CA LYS A 177 -29.74 -21.57 56.15
C LYS A 177 -29.62 -22.69 57.19
N TYR A 178 -28.74 -22.51 58.19
CA TYR A 178 -28.57 -23.39 59.35
C TYR A 178 -28.68 -22.58 60.63
#